data_AF-A0A835PX73-F1
#
_entry.id   AF-A0A835PX73-F1
#
_cell.length_a   1.000
_cell.length_b   1.000
_cell.length_c   1.000
_cell.angle_alpha   90.00
_cell.angle_beta   90.00
_cell.angle_gamma   90.00
#
_symmetry.space_group_name_H-M   'P 1'
#
loop_
_entity.id
_entity.type
_entity.pdbx_description
1 polymer ?
#
loop_
_entity_poly.entity_id
_entity_poly.type
_entity_poly.pdbx_seq_one_letter_code
_entity_poly.pdbx_strand_id
1 'polypeptide(L)'
;MYSSLSPYTARPPAVRPTDDPAEVYRRNAINKILEAVHADIAALRKSREVEIEGLFATQAELRRREQELTRGVREMLEEKEGLEQQLQLVLMNTDVLEGWLRQNDGKWRREVDVDNVFDPVDVLSRQMLDCTAADLSLEDTIYSLDKAMQEGSIPSEMYLKNVRVLSREQFFQRALATKVRAAQLQVQVASMAARVPHYAS
;
A
#
# COMPACT_ATOMS: atom_id res chain seq x y z
N MET A 1 -98.50 -49.15 54.52
CA MET A 1 -98.53 -50.58 54.89
C MET A 1 -98.30 -51.40 53.63
N TYR A 2 -97.33 -52.30 53.71
CA TYR A 2 -96.97 -53.41 52.81
C TYR A 2 -96.21 -53.12 51.50
N SER A 3 -94.99 -53.64 51.53
CA SER A 3 -94.05 -53.94 50.45
C SER A 3 -94.61 -54.88 49.39
N SER A 4 -94.03 -54.83 48.19
CA SER A 4 -93.74 -56.05 47.41
C SER A 4 -92.56 -55.85 46.46
N LEU A 5 -91.59 -56.77 46.53
CA LEU A 5 -90.49 -56.96 45.58
C LEU A 5 -90.97 -57.75 44.34
N SER A 6 -90.40 -57.42 43.16
CA SER A 6 -90.07 -58.29 41.98
C SER A 6 -90.43 -57.66 40.62
N PRO A 7 -89.82 -58.09 39.50
CA PRO A 7 -88.51 -58.71 39.32
C PRO A 7 -87.67 -57.99 38.24
N TYR A 8 -86.40 -58.38 38.11
CA TYR A 8 -85.57 -58.03 36.96
C TYR A 8 -86.27 -58.40 35.64
N THR A 9 -86.46 -57.42 34.76
CA THR A 9 -86.68 -57.63 33.32
C THR A 9 -85.59 -56.88 32.57
N ALA A 10 -84.77 -57.62 31.82
CA ALA A 10 -83.77 -57.06 30.92
C ALA A 10 -84.47 -56.27 29.82
N ARG A 11 -84.20 -54.96 29.75
CA ARG A 11 -84.66 -54.12 28.63
C ARG A 11 -83.75 -54.40 27.42
N PRO A 12 -84.30 -54.75 26.25
CA PRO A 12 -83.52 -55.00 25.04
C PRO A 12 -82.73 -53.75 24.64
N PRO A 13 -81.58 -53.88 23.96
CA PRO A 13 -80.78 -52.74 23.54
C PRO A 13 -81.67 -51.79 22.76
N ALA A 14 -81.72 -50.53 23.21
CA ALA A 14 -82.39 -49.47 22.47
C ALA A 14 -81.73 -49.38 21.08
N VAL A 15 -82.44 -49.87 20.07
CA VAL A 15 -82.12 -49.63 18.67
C VAL A 15 -82.09 -48.11 18.52
N ARG A 16 -80.89 -47.58 18.32
CA ARG A 16 -80.69 -46.17 17.97
C ARG A 16 -81.61 -45.87 16.79
N PRO A 17 -82.33 -44.74 16.78
CA PRO A 17 -83.03 -44.31 15.58
C PRO A 17 -82.00 -44.34 14.46
N THR A 18 -82.27 -45.11 13.40
CA THR A 18 -81.50 -45.03 12.16
C THR A 18 -81.58 -43.58 11.72
N ASP A 19 -80.46 -42.85 11.81
CA ASP A 19 -80.37 -41.48 11.31
C ASP A 19 -80.94 -41.46 9.88
N ASP A 20 -81.78 -40.47 9.58
CA ASP A 20 -82.33 -40.30 8.25
C ASP A 20 -81.17 -40.29 7.24
N PRO A 21 -81.15 -41.20 6.23
CA PRO A 21 -80.09 -41.26 5.24
C PRO A 21 -79.79 -39.92 4.57
N ALA A 22 -80.80 -39.04 4.46
CA ALA A 22 -80.64 -37.70 3.93
C ALA A 22 -79.89 -36.74 4.88
N GLU A 23 -80.01 -36.90 6.20
CA GLU A 23 -79.26 -36.14 7.20
C GLU A 23 -77.79 -36.56 7.28
N VAL A 24 -77.53 -37.87 7.23
CA VAL A 24 -76.17 -38.42 7.18
C VAL A 24 -75.45 -37.96 5.91
N TYR A 25 -76.14 -37.98 4.76
CA TYR A 25 -75.58 -37.49 3.49
C TYR A 25 -75.26 -35.98 3.56
N ARG A 26 -76.18 -35.16 4.08
CA ARG A 26 -75.94 -33.71 4.26
C ARG A 26 -74.76 -33.45 5.19
N ARG A 27 -74.68 -34.14 6.32
CA ARG A 27 -73.57 -34.02 7.27
C ARG A 27 -72.23 -34.41 6.65
N ASN A 28 -72.19 -35.50 5.88
CA ASN A 28 -70.98 -35.94 5.19
C ASN A 28 -70.57 -34.97 4.06
N ALA A 29 -71.53 -34.43 3.32
CA ALA A 29 -71.27 -33.41 2.31
C ALA A 29 -70.71 -32.12 2.92
N ILE A 30 -71.28 -31.67 4.06
CA ILE A 30 -70.79 -30.52 4.81
C ILE A 30 -69.37 -30.78 5.32
N ASN A 31 -69.10 -31.95 5.93
CA ASN A 31 -67.77 -32.31 6.39
C ASN A 31 -66.75 -32.34 5.25
N LYS A 32 -67.11 -32.89 4.09
CA LYS A 32 -66.23 -32.93 2.93
C LYS A 32 -65.90 -31.53 2.39
N ILE A 33 -66.88 -30.62 2.39
CA ILE A 33 -66.65 -29.21 2.01
C ILE A 33 -65.75 -28.52 3.04
N LEU A 34 -65.98 -28.74 4.34
CA LEU A 34 -65.14 -28.19 5.40
C LEU A 34 -63.70 -28.67 5.31
N GLU A 35 -63.49 -29.97 5.07
CA GLU A 35 -62.16 -30.55 4.86
C GLU A 35 -61.48 -29.96 3.62
N ALA A 36 -62.20 -29.82 2.50
CA ALA A 36 -61.66 -29.22 1.28
C ALA A 36 -61.28 -27.74 1.49
N VAL A 37 -62.14 -26.95 2.13
CA VAL A 37 -61.87 -25.54 2.44
C VAL A 37 -60.68 -25.40 3.40
N HIS A 38 -60.58 -26.25 4.42
CA HIS A 38 -59.42 -26.25 5.31
C HIS A 38 -58.12 -26.61 4.57
N ALA A 39 -58.15 -27.58 3.67
CA ALA A 39 -57.00 -27.95 2.85
C ALA A 39 -56.59 -26.80 1.93
N ASP A 40 -57.54 -26.13 1.28
CA ASP A 40 -57.28 -24.97 0.42
C ASP A 40 -56.69 -23.79 1.20
N ILE A 41 -57.25 -23.48 2.39
CA ILE A 41 -56.71 -22.43 3.27
C ILE A 41 -55.28 -22.76 3.71
N ALA A 42 -55.00 -24.01 4.07
CA ALA A 42 -53.66 -24.45 4.45
C ALA A 42 -52.67 -24.36 3.27
N ALA A 43 -53.09 -24.76 2.06
CA ALA A 43 -52.28 -24.66 0.86
C ALA A 43 -51.99 -23.20 0.48
N LEU A 44 -52.99 -22.32 0.51
CA LEU A 44 -52.83 -20.90 0.26
C LEU A 44 -51.91 -20.23 1.29
N ARG A 45 -52.07 -20.57 2.57
CA ARG A 45 -51.20 -20.06 3.63
C ARG A 45 -49.75 -20.47 3.40
N LYS A 46 -49.50 -21.76 3.12
CA LYS A 46 -48.15 -22.27 2.81
C LYS A 46 -47.55 -21.57 1.58
N SER A 47 -48.34 -21.39 0.52
CA SER A 47 -47.87 -20.68 -0.67
C SER A 47 -47.47 -19.24 -0.36
N ARG A 48 -48.26 -18.52 0.46
CA ARG A 48 -47.94 -17.15 0.87
C ARG A 48 -46.73 -17.09 1.79
N GLU A 49 -46.57 -18.05 2.70
CA GLU A 49 -45.39 -18.12 3.56
C GLU A 49 -44.11 -18.25 2.71
N VAL A 50 -44.10 -19.12 1.70
CA VAL A 50 -42.98 -19.26 0.76
C VAL A 50 -42.73 -17.97 -0.04
N GLU A 51 -43.80 -17.31 -0.51
CA GLU A 51 -43.67 -16.04 -1.24
C GLU A 51 -43.09 -14.93 -0.35
N ILE A 52 -43.56 -14.84 0.90
CA ILE A 52 -43.05 -13.89 1.90
C ILE A 52 -41.58 -14.16 2.21
N GLU A 53 -41.19 -15.42 2.41
CA GLU A 53 -39.79 -15.80 2.59
C GLU A 53 -38.92 -15.40 1.39
N GLY A 54 -39.41 -15.61 0.17
CA GLY A 54 -38.74 -15.17 -1.06
C GLY A 54 -38.59 -13.65 -1.15
N LEU A 55 -39.62 -12.90 -0.77
CA LEU A 55 -39.57 -11.44 -0.71
C LEU A 55 -38.57 -10.94 0.35
N PHE A 56 -38.49 -11.58 1.52
CA PHE A 56 -37.49 -11.23 2.52
C PHE A 56 -36.06 -11.56 2.06
N ALA A 57 -35.85 -12.70 1.40
CA ALA A 57 -34.54 -13.06 0.84
C ALA A 57 -34.08 -12.05 -0.22
N THR A 58 -34.97 -11.64 -1.12
CA THR A 58 -34.66 -10.62 -2.14
C THR A 58 -34.41 -9.25 -1.52
N GLN A 59 -35.19 -8.85 -0.51
CA GLN A 59 -34.96 -7.60 0.22
C GLN A 59 -33.60 -7.59 0.94
N ALA A 60 -33.19 -8.70 1.55
CA ALA A 60 -31.89 -8.82 2.19
C ALA A 60 -30.73 -8.66 1.19
N GLU A 61 -30.85 -9.31 0.02
CA GLU A 61 -29.85 -9.19 -1.04
C GLU A 61 -29.78 -7.77 -1.62
N LEU A 62 -30.91 -7.10 -1.81
CA LEU A 62 -30.94 -5.71 -2.28
C LEU A 62 -30.27 -4.76 -1.29
N ARG A 63 -30.53 -4.92 0.02
CA ARG A 63 -29.87 -4.12 1.06
C ARG A 63 -28.36 -4.35 1.10
N ARG A 64 -27.92 -5.61 0.93
CA ARG A 64 -26.49 -5.94 0.85
C ARG A 64 -25.83 -5.22 -0.33
N ARG A 65 -26.44 -5.28 -1.52
CA ARG A 65 -25.93 -4.62 -2.73
C ARG A 65 -25.94 -3.10 -2.60
N GLU A 66 -26.97 -2.52 -1.99
CA GLU A 66 -27.04 -1.09 -1.71
C GLU A 66 -25.84 -0.64 -0.86
N GLN A 67 -25.51 -1.39 0.20
CA GLN A 67 -24.36 -1.12 1.04
C GLN A 67 -23.04 -1.25 0.28
N GLU A 68 -22.89 -2.29 -0.55
CA GLU A 68 -21.71 -2.49 -1.39
C GLU A 68 -21.50 -1.36 -2.40
N LEU A 69 -22.58 -0.93 -3.07
CA LEU A 69 -22.55 0.19 -4.01
C LEU A 69 -22.22 1.49 -3.29
N THR A 70 -22.83 1.74 -2.13
CA THR A 70 -22.58 2.96 -1.35
C THR A 70 -21.13 3.02 -0.88
N ARG A 71 -20.55 1.89 -0.45
CA ARG A 71 -19.13 1.79 -0.13
C ARG A 71 -18.26 2.04 -1.36
N GLY A 72 -18.53 1.35 -2.48
CA GLY A 72 -17.75 1.49 -3.70
C GLY A 72 -17.76 2.93 -4.24
N VAL A 73 -18.90 3.62 -4.18
CA VAL A 73 -18.98 5.05 -4.57
C VAL A 73 -18.11 5.93 -3.67
N ARG A 74 -18.09 5.67 -2.36
CA ARG A 74 -17.24 6.43 -1.44
C ARG A 74 -15.76 6.20 -1.73
N GLU A 75 -15.34 4.95 -1.87
CA GLU A 75 -13.96 4.57 -2.17
C GLU A 75 -13.49 5.21 -3.49
N MET A 76 -14.31 5.18 -4.54
CA MET A 76 -13.98 5.84 -5.82
C MET A 76 -13.84 7.36 -5.69
N LEU A 77 -14.65 8.00 -4.85
CA LEU A 77 -14.55 9.45 -4.64
C LEU A 77 -13.27 9.83 -3.91
N GLU A 78 -12.89 9.06 -2.88
CA GLU A 78 -11.64 9.24 -2.15
C GLU A 78 -10.43 8.99 -3.06
N GLU A 79 -10.48 7.95 -3.90
CA GLU A 79 -9.43 7.67 -4.89
C GLU A 79 -9.32 8.77 -5.94
N LYS A 80 -10.44 9.26 -6.47
CA LYS A 80 -10.47 10.39 -7.40
C LYS A 80 -9.82 11.62 -6.78
N GLU A 81 -10.17 11.97 -5.55
CA GLU A 81 -9.59 13.12 -4.86
C GLU A 81 -8.08 12.94 -4.66
N GLY A 82 -7.63 11.74 -4.26
CA GLY A 82 -6.21 11.42 -4.12
C GLY A 82 -5.44 11.54 -5.44
N LEU A 83 -6.02 11.06 -6.54
CA LEU A 83 -5.43 11.17 -7.88
C LEU A 83 -5.38 12.63 -8.36
N GLU A 84 -6.40 13.44 -8.07
CA GLU A 84 -6.41 14.87 -8.40
C GLU A 84 -5.29 15.62 -7.66
N GLN A 85 -5.06 15.31 -6.39
CA GLN A 85 -3.96 15.89 -5.61
C GLN A 85 -2.58 15.47 -6.17
N GLN A 86 -2.41 14.19 -6.52
CA GLN A 86 -1.18 13.69 -7.13
C GLN A 86 -0.91 14.33 -8.48
N LEU A 87 -1.94 14.46 -9.32
CA LEU A 87 -1.84 15.13 -10.61
C LEU A 87 -1.39 16.58 -10.44
N GLN A 88 -1.97 17.31 -9.49
CA GLN A 88 -1.57 18.69 -9.21
C GLN A 88 -0.10 18.79 -8.79
N LEU A 89 0.39 17.89 -7.95
CA LEU A 89 1.80 17.84 -7.56
C LEU A 89 2.72 17.60 -8.75
N VAL A 90 2.38 16.63 -9.61
CA VAL A 90 3.17 16.31 -10.80
C VAL A 90 3.19 17.50 -11.77
N LEU A 91 2.05 18.13 -12.03
CA LEU A 91 1.97 19.31 -12.90
C LEU A 91 2.82 20.46 -12.36
N MET A 92 2.72 20.76 -11.06
CA MET A 92 3.52 21.81 -10.44
C MET A 92 5.03 21.53 -10.53
N ASN A 93 5.45 20.29 -10.29
CA ASN A 93 6.85 19.90 -10.42
C ASN A 93 7.33 19.96 -11.88
N THR A 94 6.49 19.55 -12.83
CA THR A 94 6.78 19.68 -14.26
C THR A 94 6.94 21.15 -14.65
N ASP A 95 6.06 22.04 -14.20
CA ASP A 95 6.17 23.48 -14.48
C ASP A 95 7.47 24.08 -13.92
N VAL A 96 7.87 23.66 -12.71
CA VAL A 96 9.15 24.06 -12.10
C VAL A 96 10.33 23.58 -12.95
N LEU A 97 10.32 22.32 -13.37
CA LEU A 97 11.38 21.72 -14.19
C LEU A 97 11.44 22.33 -15.59
N GLU A 98 10.30 22.55 -16.24
CA GLU A 98 10.22 23.24 -17.52
C GLU A 98 10.69 24.69 -17.42
N GLY A 99 10.28 25.39 -16.36
CA GLY A 99 10.73 26.75 -16.08
C GLY A 99 12.25 26.82 -15.90
N TRP A 100 12.81 25.87 -15.14
CA TRP A 100 14.25 25.73 -14.98
C TRP A 100 14.94 25.40 -16.31
N LEU A 101 14.39 24.49 -17.11
CA LEU A 101 14.94 24.10 -18.41
C LEU A 101 14.95 25.29 -19.37
N ARG A 102 13.83 26.00 -19.53
CA ARG A 102 13.75 27.20 -20.39
C ARG A 102 14.74 28.29 -19.99
N GLN A 103 14.95 28.47 -18.68
CA GLN A 103 15.93 29.42 -18.17
C GLN A 103 17.37 29.00 -18.42
N ASN A 104 17.65 27.71 -18.53
CA ASN A 104 19.01 27.17 -18.67
C ASN A 104 19.32 26.66 -20.07
N ASP A 105 18.33 26.63 -20.96
CA ASP A 105 18.49 26.30 -22.36
C ASP A 105 19.43 27.31 -23.03
N GLY A 106 20.44 26.80 -23.73
CA GLY A 106 21.49 27.62 -24.34
C GLY A 106 22.55 28.22 -23.40
N LYS A 107 22.43 28.08 -22.06
CA LYS A 107 23.49 28.49 -21.11
C LYS A 107 24.65 27.49 -21.07
N TRP A 108 24.40 26.24 -21.41
CA TRP A 108 25.40 25.18 -21.45
C TRP A 108 25.93 25.00 -22.86
N ARG A 109 27.24 24.77 -23.01
CA ARG A 109 27.80 24.32 -24.28
C ARG A 109 27.13 22.99 -24.66
N ARG A 110 26.87 22.78 -25.96
CA ARG A 110 26.25 21.54 -26.47
C ARG A 110 27.01 20.28 -26.06
N GLU A 111 28.30 20.44 -25.74
CA GLU A 111 29.16 19.42 -25.16
C GLU A 111 29.30 19.74 -23.67
N VAL A 112 28.56 18.99 -22.86
CA VAL A 112 28.70 19.02 -21.40
C VAL A 112 30.01 18.33 -21.09
N ASP A 113 31.00 19.09 -20.63
CA ASP A 113 32.23 18.53 -20.10
C ASP A 113 31.91 17.79 -18.81
N VAL A 114 32.02 16.46 -18.85
CA VAL A 114 31.65 15.55 -17.75
C VAL A 114 32.42 15.90 -16.48
N ASP A 115 33.67 16.39 -16.63
CA ASP A 115 34.53 16.75 -15.51
C ASP A 115 34.05 18.02 -14.79
N ASN A 116 33.26 18.85 -15.46
CA ASN A 116 32.73 20.12 -14.94
C ASN A 116 31.26 20.05 -14.53
N VAL A 117 30.63 18.86 -14.56
CA VAL A 117 29.24 18.69 -14.11
C VAL A 117 29.12 18.79 -12.58
N PHE A 118 30.13 18.30 -11.88
CA PHE A 118 30.15 18.25 -10.42
C PHE A 118 31.31 19.06 -9.89
N ASP A 119 30.98 20.16 -9.21
CA ASP A 119 31.96 20.99 -8.55
C ASP A 119 32.03 20.70 -7.04
N PRO A 120 33.24 20.70 -6.45
CA PRO A 120 33.40 20.69 -5.01
C PRO A 120 32.66 21.87 -4.36
N VAL A 121 32.05 21.62 -3.21
CA VAL A 121 31.22 22.60 -2.48
C VAL A 121 31.99 23.88 -2.11
N ASP A 122 33.29 23.75 -1.83
CA ASP A 122 34.16 24.87 -1.45
C ASP A 122 35.60 24.66 -1.91
N VAL A 123 36.42 25.70 -1.75
CA VAL A 123 37.83 25.71 -2.17
C VAL A 123 38.65 24.64 -1.43
N LEU A 124 38.36 24.38 -0.15
CA LEU A 124 39.06 23.35 0.62
C LEU A 124 38.70 21.95 0.12
N SER A 125 37.44 21.68 -0.23
CA SER A 125 37.05 20.41 -0.84
C SER A 125 37.69 20.21 -2.21
N ARG A 126 37.82 21.27 -3.02
CA ARG A 126 38.56 21.20 -4.29
C ARG A 126 40.03 20.86 -4.07
N GLN A 127 40.70 21.56 -3.17
CA GLN A 127 42.09 21.26 -2.82
C GLN A 127 42.27 19.82 -2.31
N MET A 128 41.32 19.32 -1.51
CA MET A 128 41.35 17.93 -1.03
C MET A 128 41.22 16.92 -2.18
N LEU A 129 40.30 17.17 -3.12
CA LEU A 129 40.10 16.35 -4.31
C LEU A 129 41.39 16.31 -5.14
N ASP A 130 41.95 17.47 -5.46
CA ASP A 130 43.14 17.61 -6.29
C ASP A 130 44.36 16.92 -5.64
N CYS A 131 44.58 17.11 -4.34
CA CYS A 131 45.69 16.45 -3.63
C CYS A 131 45.55 14.92 -3.63
N THR A 132 44.32 14.42 -3.47
CA THR A 132 44.06 12.98 -3.43
C THR A 132 44.22 12.36 -4.81
N ALA A 133 43.69 13.02 -5.86
CA ALA A 133 43.87 12.59 -7.23
C ALA A 133 45.36 12.59 -7.63
N ALA A 134 46.10 13.63 -7.24
CA ALA A 134 47.54 13.71 -7.47
C ALA A 134 48.30 12.58 -6.75
N ASP A 135 48.02 12.32 -5.47
CA ASP A 135 48.66 11.23 -4.70
C ASP A 135 48.46 9.86 -5.37
N LEU A 136 47.22 9.54 -5.78
CA LEU A 136 46.89 8.28 -6.46
C LEU A 136 47.58 8.19 -7.83
N SER A 137 47.54 9.26 -8.63
CA SER A 137 48.20 9.26 -9.94
C SER A 137 49.72 9.09 -9.85
N LEU A 138 50.34 9.60 -8.77
CA LEU A 138 51.76 9.39 -8.48
C LEU A 138 52.05 7.93 -8.11
N GLU A 139 51.18 7.28 -7.34
CA GLU A 139 51.31 5.85 -7.04
C GLU A 139 51.22 4.99 -8.30
N ASP A 140 50.25 5.26 -9.18
CA ASP A 140 50.10 4.56 -10.46
C ASP A 140 51.33 4.75 -11.37
N THR A 141 51.90 5.97 -11.36
CA THR A 141 53.11 6.29 -12.13
C THR A 141 54.32 5.55 -11.57
N ILE A 142 54.50 5.53 -10.26
CA ILE A 142 55.61 4.81 -9.60
C ILE A 142 55.47 3.30 -9.86
N TYR A 143 54.27 2.74 -9.77
CA TYR A 143 53.99 1.34 -10.08
C TYR A 143 54.37 1.00 -11.53
N SER A 144 54.00 1.86 -12.47
CA SER A 144 54.32 1.68 -13.90
C SER A 144 55.83 1.77 -14.17
N LEU A 145 56.53 2.66 -13.48
CA LEU A 145 58.00 2.76 -13.55
C LEU A 145 58.69 1.52 -12.98
N ASP A 146 58.17 0.95 -11.89
CA ASP A 146 58.70 -0.27 -11.29
C ASP A 146 58.61 -1.44 -12.27
N LYS A 147 57.45 -1.61 -12.89
CA LYS A 147 57.24 -2.62 -13.94
C LYS A 147 58.18 -2.42 -15.13
N ALA A 148 58.31 -1.18 -15.62
CA ALA A 148 59.21 -0.87 -16.74
C ALA A 148 60.68 -1.19 -16.42
N MET A 149 61.11 -1.01 -15.17
CA MET A 149 62.46 -1.38 -14.73
C MET A 149 62.62 -2.90 -14.68
N GLN A 150 61.65 -3.63 -14.11
CA GLN A 150 61.68 -5.10 -14.03
C GLN A 150 61.72 -5.76 -15.41
N GLU A 151 61.04 -5.18 -16.39
CA GLU A 151 61.04 -5.62 -17.79
C GLU A 151 62.32 -5.22 -18.56
N GLY A 152 63.22 -4.44 -17.95
CA GLY A 152 64.45 -3.95 -18.58
C GLY A 152 64.26 -2.81 -19.57
N SER A 153 63.06 -2.21 -19.63
CA SER A 153 62.75 -1.08 -20.52
C SER A 153 63.42 0.23 -20.09
N ILE A 154 63.72 0.36 -18.79
CA ILE A 154 64.46 1.51 -18.23
C ILE A 154 65.65 1.06 -17.37
N PRO A 155 66.79 1.78 -17.42
CA PRO A 155 67.90 1.53 -16.50
C PRO A 155 67.54 1.82 -15.04
N SER A 156 68.15 1.09 -14.11
CA SER A 156 67.93 1.24 -12.66
C SER A 156 68.24 2.65 -12.15
N GLU A 157 69.27 3.32 -12.69
CA GLU A 157 69.61 4.69 -12.33
C GLU A 157 68.48 5.68 -12.68
N MET A 158 67.82 5.49 -13.83
CA MET A 158 66.69 6.31 -14.27
C MET A 158 65.46 6.08 -13.39
N TYR A 159 65.19 4.83 -13.04
CA TYR A 159 64.13 4.49 -12.09
C TYR A 159 64.34 5.19 -10.74
N LEU A 160 65.51 5.03 -10.12
CA LEU A 160 65.79 5.61 -8.80
C LEU A 160 65.70 7.14 -8.80
N LYS A 161 66.16 7.79 -9.89
CA LYS A 161 66.04 9.24 -10.05
C LYS A 161 64.58 9.69 -10.11
N ASN A 162 63.75 9.03 -10.95
CA ASN A 162 62.35 9.41 -11.12
C ASN A 162 61.51 9.09 -9.90
N VAL A 163 61.66 7.91 -9.30
CA VAL A 163 60.95 7.54 -8.05
C VAL A 163 61.26 8.56 -6.95
N ARG A 164 62.52 8.97 -6.78
CA ARG A 164 62.87 9.99 -5.78
C ARG A 164 62.14 11.33 -6.01
N VAL A 165 62.00 11.76 -7.26
CA VAL A 165 61.30 13.01 -7.59
C VAL A 165 59.80 12.86 -7.33
N LEU A 166 59.19 11.77 -7.81
CA LEU A 166 57.76 11.49 -7.63
C LEU A 166 57.39 11.30 -6.16
N SER A 167 58.19 10.57 -5.39
CA SER A 167 57.98 10.41 -3.94
C SER A 167 58.09 11.73 -3.17
N ARG A 168 58.96 12.64 -3.60
CA ARG A 168 59.03 13.99 -3.01
C ARG A 168 57.75 14.77 -3.30
N GLU A 169 57.24 14.69 -4.52
CA GLU A 169 55.97 15.33 -4.89
C GLU A 169 54.80 14.72 -4.12
N GLN A 170 54.76 13.39 -4.00
CA GLN A 170 53.78 12.63 -3.23
C GLN A 170 53.73 13.09 -1.76
N PHE A 171 54.91 13.27 -1.15
CA PHE A 171 55.01 13.81 0.21
C PHE A 171 54.33 15.17 0.34
N PHE A 172 54.54 16.08 -0.62
CA PHE A 172 53.90 17.40 -0.60
C PHE A 172 52.39 17.31 -0.78
N GLN A 173 51.89 16.44 -1.66
CA GLN A 173 50.44 16.23 -1.84
C GLN A 173 49.79 15.70 -0.54
N ARG A 174 50.41 14.72 0.11
CA ARG A 174 49.94 14.16 1.39
C ARG A 174 50.00 15.16 2.55
N ALA A 175 51.08 15.93 2.63
CA ALA A 175 51.24 16.98 3.63
C ALA A 175 50.18 18.08 3.45
N LEU A 176 49.92 18.47 2.20
CA LEU A 176 48.88 19.45 1.88
C LEU A 176 47.49 18.91 2.21
N ALA A 177 47.14 17.69 1.80
CA ALA A 177 45.88 17.04 2.15
C ALA A 177 45.65 16.98 3.67
N THR A 178 46.69 16.66 4.44
CA THR A 178 46.62 16.65 5.92
C THR A 178 46.28 18.04 6.48
N LYS A 179 46.90 19.10 5.95
CA LYS A 179 46.63 20.48 6.36
C LYS A 179 45.21 20.93 5.96
N VAL A 180 44.77 20.60 4.76
CA VAL A 180 43.41 20.92 4.27
C VAL A 180 42.37 20.23 5.15
N ARG A 181 42.58 18.96 5.53
CA ARG A 181 41.69 18.22 6.43
C ARG A 181 41.56 18.90 7.79
N ALA A 182 42.68 19.35 8.35
CA ALA A 182 42.68 20.08 9.62
C ALA A 182 41.92 21.40 9.51
N ALA A 183 42.10 22.15 8.41
CA ALA A 183 41.37 23.38 8.15
C ALA A 183 39.86 23.15 7.99
N GLN A 184 39.45 22.09 7.27
CA GLN A 184 38.04 21.72 7.13
C GLN A 184 37.39 21.40 8.48
N LEU A 185 38.08 20.67 9.36
CA LEU A 185 37.60 20.38 10.70
C LEU A 185 37.41 21.67 11.52
N GLN A 186 38.36 22.61 11.44
CA GLN A 186 38.24 23.90 12.12
C GLN A 186 37.03 24.71 11.62
N VAL A 187 36.79 24.75 10.31
CA VAL A 187 35.63 25.42 9.71
C VAL A 187 34.33 24.75 10.17
N GLN A 188 34.29 23.41 10.20
CA GLN A 188 33.12 22.68 10.68
C GLN A 188 32.82 22.99 12.15
N VAL A 189 33.83 22.91 13.02
CA VAL A 189 33.71 23.24 14.45
C VAL A 189 33.25 24.69 14.65
N ALA A 190 33.82 25.64 13.91
CA ALA A 190 33.39 27.04 13.97
C ALA A 190 31.93 27.22 13.52
N SER A 191 31.51 26.52 12.45
CA SER A 191 30.11 26.55 12.00
C SER A 191 29.15 25.94 13.03
N MET A 192 29.57 24.88 13.73
CA MET A 192 28.77 24.24 14.78
C MET A 192 28.64 25.15 16.00
N ALA A 193 29.73 25.80 16.42
CA ALA A 193 29.72 26.77 17.50
C ALA A 193 28.82 27.98 17.21
N ALA A 194 28.83 28.49 15.97
CA ALA A 194 27.96 29.58 15.52
C ALA A 194 26.47 29.19 15.43
N ARG A 195 26.18 27.90 15.25
CA ARG A 195 24.80 27.37 15.19
C ARG A 195 24.19 27.06 16.55
N VAL A 196 24.95 27.14 17.66
CA VAL A 196 24.40 26.93 19.01
C VAL A 196 23.44 28.08 19.33
N PRO A 197 22.12 27.84 19.44
CA PRO A 197 21.16 28.90 19.68
C PRO A 197 21.39 29.48 21.08
N HIS A 198 21.34 30.80 21.19
CA HIS A 198 21.42 31.56 22.44
C HIS A 198 20.16 31.39 23.32
N TYR A 199 19.76 30.16 23.61
CA TYR A 199 18.75 29.85 24.62
C TYR A 199 19.45 29.36 25.90
N ALA A 200 20.25 30.24 26.49
CA ALA A 200 20.77 30.07 27.83
C ALA A 200 21.02 31.46 28.43
N SER A 201 19.95 32.18 28.73
CA SER A 201 19.90 33.30 29.69
C SER A 201 18.46 33.45 30.17
#